data_AF-A0A059XEN1-F1
#
_entry.id   AF-A0A059XEN1-F1
#
_cell.length_a   1.000
_cell.length_b   1.000
_cell.length_c   1.000
_cell.angle_alpha   90.00
_cell.angle_beta   90.00
_cell.angle_gamma   90.00
#
_symmetry.space_group_name_H-M   'P 1'
#
loop_
_entity.id
_entity.type
_entity.pdbx_description
1 polymer ?
#
loop_
_entity_poly.entity_id
_entity_poly.type
_entity_poly.pdbx_seq_one_letter_code
_entity_poly.pdbx_strand_id
1 'polypeptide(L)'
;AAVQEVKRKGGRVLGIVNVVGSTIARECGRGVYLHAGPEIAVVATKTFTCTVVAFALLAIHLGRLRDLSAAQGARLLGALQQLPDQISAILNQEARIASLAQNFAKYQNAYFVGRAASYAIAMEGALKLKEVSYLHAEAYPASELKHGPLALIDPETPTVIVMPRDDLFSKNIST
;
A
#
# COMPACT_ATOMS: atom_id res chain seq x y z
N ALA A 1 13.23 19.20 7.45
CA ALA A 1 14.53 19.04 6.75
C ALA A 1 14.36 18.89 5.23
N ALA A 2 13.85 17.76 4.71
CA ALA A 2 13.80 17.50 3.27
C ALA A 2 13.02 18.58 2.45
N VAL A 3 11.82 18.98 2.90
CA VAL A 3 11.02 20.03 2.21
C VAL A 3 11.76 21.36 2.12
N GLN A 4 12.39 21.79 3.22
CA GLN A 4 13.14 23.04 3.26
C GLN A 4 14.36 22.99 2.34
N GLU A 5 15.06 21.86 2.29
CA GLU A 5 16.22 21.67 1.41
C GLU A 5 15.83 21.68 -0.07
N VAL A 6 14.72 21.04 -0.44
CA VAL A 6 14.20 21.08 -1.82
C VAL A 6 13.86 22.52 -2.21
N LYS A 7 13.19 23.26 -1.33
CA LYS A 7 12.87 24.68 -1.56
C LYS A 7 14.12 25.55 -1.69
N ARG A 8 15.13 25.35 -0.83
CA ARG A 8 16.42 26.06 -0.88
C ARG A 8 17.14 25.86 -2.22
N LYS A 9 16.99 24.68 -2.82
CA LYS A 9 17.52 24.34 -4.15
C LYS A 9 16.62 24.79 -5.32
N GLY A 10 15.57 25.58 -5.06
CA GLY A 10 14.65 26.08 -6.09
C GLY A 10 13.59 25.07 -6.54
N GLY A 11 13.49 23.92 -5.89
CA GLY A 11 12.50 22.89 -6.19
C GLY A 11 11.09 23.27 -5.74
N ARG A 12 10.08 22.76 -6.46
CA ARG A 12 8.67 22.88 -6.08
C ARG A 12 8.26 21.67 -5.24
N VAL A 13 7.48 21.91 -4.18
CA VAL A 13 6.98 20.86 -3.29
C VAL A 13 5.46 20.86 -3.31
N LEU A 14 4.87 19.68 -3.40
CA LEU A 14 3.45 19.43 -3.26
C LEU A 14 3.26 18.45 -2.08
N GLY A 15 2.43 18.79 -1.11
CA GLY A 15 2.10 17.90 0.00
C GLY A 15 0.90 17.01 -0.31
N ILE A 16 0.96 15.72 0.03
CA ILE A 16 -0.23 14.88 0.22
C ILE A 16 -0.30 14.62 1.72
N VAL A 17 -1.23 15.27 2.41
CA VAL A 17 -1.20 15.38 3.88
C VAL A 17 -2.59 15.11 4.46
N ASN A 18 -2.70 14.40 5.57
CA ASN A 18 -4.00 14.21 6.23
C ASN A 18 -4.36 15.37 7.18
N VAL A 19 -3.41 15.77 8.04
CA VAL A 19 -3.64 16.76 9.09
C VAL A 19 -3.57 18.19 8.55
N VAL A 20 -4.73 18.84 8.49
CA VAL A 20 -4.87 20.25 8.09
C VAL A 20 -4.10 21.14 9.07
N GLY A 21 -3.38 22.12 8.54
CA GLY A 21 -2.61 23.06 9.34
C GLY A 21 -1.36 22.48 10.02
N SER A 22 -1.01 21.21 9.81
CA SER A 22 0.25 20.62 10.32
C SER A 22 1.49 21.37 9.82
N THR A 23 2.62 21.23 10.52
CA THR A 23 3.89 21.86 10.10
C THR A 23 4.24 21.51 8.67
N ILE A 24 4.12 20.23 8.27
CA ILE A 24 4.41 19.81 6.90
C ILE A 24 3.45 20.43 5.88
N ALA A 25 2.17 20.59 6.21
CA ALA A 25 1.21 21.24 5.32
C ALA A 25 1.56 22.72 5.09
N ARG A 26 1.92 23.44 6.17
CA ARG A 26 2.36 24.85 6.09
C ARG A 26 3.68 24.97 5.31
N GLU A 27 4.64 24.10 5.60
CA GLU A 27 5.92 24.06 4.91
C GLU A 27 5.77 23.71 3.42
N CYS A 28 4.82 22.88 3.01
CA CYS A 28 4.54 22.66 1.60
C CYS A 28 3.86 23.88 0.96
N GLY A 29 2.86 24.46 1.63
CA GLY A 29 2.10 25.63 1.16
C GLY A 29 1.16 25.36 -0.01
N ARG A 30 1.14 24.13 -0.54
CA ARG A 30 0.26 23.65 -1.62
C ARG A 30 0.19 22.13 -1.59
N GLY A 31 -0.94 21.57 -2.00
CA GLY A 31 -1.10 20.13 -2.05
C GLY A 31 -2.53 19.63 -1.97
N VAL A 32 -2.66 18.35 -1.65
CA VAL A 32 -3.92 17.63 -1.50
C VAL A 32 -4.06 17.22 -0.04
N TYR A 33 -5.21 17.52 0.55
CA TYR A 33 -5.59 16.94 1.83
C TYR A 33 -6.28 15.60 1.61
N LEU A 34 -5.91 14.59 2.41
CA LEU A 34 -6.44 13.23 2.26
C LEU A 34 -7.89 13.09 2.73
N HIS A 35 -8.32 13.93 3.66
CA HIS A 35 -9.64 13.86 4.28
C HIS A 35 -9.96 12.47 4.89
N ALA A 36 -8.94 11.74 5.36
CA ALA A 36 -9.12 10.45 6.04
C ALA A 36 -9.68 10.63 7.48
N GLY A 37 -9.75 11.86 7.97
CA GLY A 37 -10.09 12.17 9.36
C GLY A 37 -8.97 11.78 10.34
N PRO A 38 -9.15 12.01 11.64
CA PRO A 38 -8.13 11.71 12.65
C PRO A 38 -7.86 10.20 12.73
N GLU A 39 -6.59 9.81 12.80
CA GLU A 39 -6.16 8.42 12.96
C GLU A 39 -5.56 8.27 14.35
N ILE A 40 -6.30 7.57 15.23
CA ILE A 40 -5.96 7.43 16.65
C ILE A 40 -5.00 6.25 16.84
N ALA A 41 -5.17 5.20 16.05
CA ALA A 41 -4.29 4.05 16.06
C ALA A 41 -2.87 4.47 15.67
N VAL A 42 -1.88 3.92 16.37
CA VAL A 42 -0.45 4.10 16.03
C VAL A 42 -0.16 3.59 14.61
N VAL A 43 -0.89 2.56 14.23
CA VAL A 43 -0.75 1.86 12.96
C VAL A 43 -1.63 2.52 11.91
N ALA A 44 -0.99 3.09 10.87
CA ALA A 44 -1.70 3.70 9.75
C ALA A 44 -2.51 2.64 8.98
N THR A 45 -3.77 2.96 8.69
CA THR A 45 -4.70 2.11 7.94
C THR A 45 -5.39 2.92 6.85
N LYS A 46 -6.40 3.72 7.23
CA LYS A 46 -7.14 4.59 6.31
C LYS A 46 -6.25 5.65 5.66
N THR A 47 -5.25 6.18 6.37
CA THR A 47 -4.33 7.16 5.78
C THR A 47 -3.52 6.54 4.64
N PHE A 48 -3.12 5.27 4.76
CA PHE A 48 -2.43 4.55 3.69
C PHE A 48 -3.32 4.43 2.45
N THR A 49 -4.54 3.89 2.61
CA THR A 49 -5.46 3.71 1.48
C THR A 49 -5.86 5.04 0.83
N CYS A 50 -6.14 6.07 1.62
CA CYS A 50 -6.42 7.42 1.09
C CYS A 50 -5.22 8.00 0.34
N THR A 51 -3.98 7.74 0.81
CA THR A 51 -2.77 8.17 0.11
C THR A 51 -2.62 7.50 -1.24
N VAL A 52 -2.88 6.19 -1.32
CA VAL A 52 -2.87 5.45 -2.60
C VAL A 52 -3.90 6.02 -3.56
N VAL A 53 -5.12 6.31 -3.10
CA VAL A 53 -6.17 6.95 -3.92
C VAL A 53 -5.74 8.34 -4.39
N ALA A 54 -5.14 9.16 -3.51
CA ALA A 54 -4.66 10.49 -3.88
C ALA A 54 -3.56 10.42 -4.96
N PHE A 55 -2.63 9.46 -4.86
CA PHE A 55 -1.63 9.23 -5.91
C PHE A 55 -2.25 8.71 -7.21
N ALA A 56 -3.26 7.84 -7.15
CA ALA A 56 -3.97 7.38 -8.33
C ALA A 56 -4.69 8.54 -9.05
N LEU A 57 -5.37 9.42 -8.31
CA LEU A 57 -6.01 10.61 -8.87
C LEU A 57 -4.98 11.58 -9.49
N LEU A 58 -3.85 11.78 -8.83
CA LEU A 58 -2.75 12.58 -9.36
C LEU A 58 -2.18 11.97 -10.65
N ALA A 59 -1.98 10.66 -10.69
CA ALA A 59 -1.50 9.95 -11.87
C ALA A 59 -2.48 10.05 -13.04
N ILE A 60 -3.80 9.90 -12.79
CA ILE A 60 -4.85 10.09 -13.80
C ILE A 60 -4.81 11.53 -14.32
N HIS A 61 -4.73 12.53 -13.44
CA HIS A 61 -4.67 13.93 -13.85
C HIS A 61 -3.45 14.23 -14.72
N LEU A 62 -2.25 13.80 -14.30
CA LEU A 62 -1.02 13.97 -15.07
C LEU A 62 -1.03 13.19 -16.39
N GLY A 63 -1.69 12.03 -16.42
CA GLY A 63 -1.91 11.25 -17.64
C GLY A 63 -2.84 11.96 -18.61
N ARG A 64 -3.94 12.59 -18.12
CA ARG A 64 -4.90 13.34 -18.94
C ARG A 64 -4.32 14.62 -19.53
N LEU A 65 -3.30 15.21 -18.90
CA LEU A 65 -2.51 16.31 -19.46
C LEU A 65 -1.54 15.86 -20.56
N ARG A 66 -1.37 14.55 -20.73
CA ARG A 66 -0.53 13.93 -21.75
C ARG A 66 -1.40 13.04 -22.65
N ASP A 67 -1.14 11.74 -22.67
CA ASP A 67 -1.67 10.81 -23.67
C ASP A 67 -2.76 9.86 -23.14
N LEU A 68 -3.17 9.98 -21.87
CA LEU A 68 -4.24 9.14 -21.34
C LEU A 68 -5.56 9.58 -21.98
N SER A 69 -6.23 8.70 -22.73
CA SER A 69 -7.52 9.02 -23.37
C SER A 69 -8.62 9.30 -22.35
N ALA A 70 -9.66 10.02 -22.77
CA ALA A 70 -10.80 10.33 -21.90
C ALA A 70 -11.52 9.05 -21.45
N ALA A 71 -11.64 8.07 -22.36
CA ALA A 71 -12.24 6.77 -22.06
C ALA A 71 -11.43 5.98 -21.02
N GLN A 72 -10.09 5.93 -21.15
CA GLN A 72 -9.24 5.28 -20.14
C GLN A 72 -9.31 5.99 -18.79
N GLY A 73 -9.27 7.32 -18.79
CA GLY A 73 -9.43 8.11 -17.55
C GLY A 73 -10.76 7.85 -16.87
N ALA A 74 -11.88 7.86 -17.61
CA ALA A 74 -13.21 7.56 -17.08
C ALA A 74 -13.30 6.14 -16.50
N ARG A 75 -12.71 5.15 -17.17
CA ARG A 75 -12.64 3.78 -16.65
C ARG A 75 -11.90 3.69 -15.32
N LEU A 76 -10.74 4.36 -15.19
CA LEU A 76 -9.97 4.37 -13.95
C LEU A 76 -10.72 5.07 -12.81
N LEU A 77 -11.36 6.21 -13.10
CA LEU A 77 -12.20 6.92 -12.13
C LEU A 77 -13.39 6.06 -11.68
N GLY A 78 -14.04 5.36 -12.61
CA GLY A 78 -15.12 4.42 -12.29
C GLY A 78 -14.66 3.28 -11.36
N ALA A 79 -13.44 2.76 -11.57
CA ALA A 79 -12.87 1.76 -10.67
C ALA A 79 -12.59 2.33 -9.26
N LEU A 80 -12.08 3.56 -9.16
CA LEU A 80 -11.86 4.22 -7.87
C LEU A 80 -13.19 4.47 -7.12
N GLN A 81 -14.28 4.76 -7.84
CA GLN A 81 -15.61 4.95 -7.25
C GLN A 81 -16.18 3.67 -6.64
N GLN A 82 -15.76 2.49 -7.12
CA GLN A 82 -16.21 1.19 -6.59
C GLN A 82 -15.44 0.74 -5.34
N LEU A 83 -14.34 1.41 -4.99
CA LEU A 83 -13.50 1.02 -3.85
C LEU A 83 -14.25 0.93 -2.51
N PRO A 84 -15.17 1.85 -2.14
CA PRO A 84 -15.90 1.75 -0.88
C PRO A 84 -16.65 0.42 -0.74
N ASP A 85 -17.40 0.02 -1.76
CA ASP A 85 -18.17 -1.23 -1.75
C ASP A 85 -17.25 -2.46 -1.71
N GLN A 86 -16.13 -2.43 -2.44
CA GLN A 86 -15.13 -3.49 -2.42
C GLN A 86 -14.48 -3.63 -1.04
N ILE A 87 -14.15 -2.50 -0.39
CA ILE A 87 -13.62 -2.48 0.97
C ILE A 87 -14.64 -3.04 1.94
N SER A 88 -15.91 -2.63 1.87
CA SER A 88 -16.98 -3.19 2.71
C SER A 88 -17.11 -4.71 2.53
N ALA A 89 -17.03 -5.21 1.30
CA ALA A 89 -17.07 -6.65 1.03
C ALA A 89 -15.85 -7.40 1.60
N ILE A 90 -14.67 -6.78 1.65
CA ILE A 90 -13.47 -7.34 2.30
C ILE A 90 -13.65 -7.34 3.82
N LEU A 91 -14.14 -6.25 4.41
CA LEU A 91 -14.38 -6.14 5.86
C LEU A 91 -15.40 -7.17 6.36
N ASN A 92 -16.41 -7.51 5.55
CA ASN A 92 -17.35 -8.59 5.87
C ASN A 92 -16.72 -9.99 5.98
N GLN A 93 -15.44 -10.15 5.59
CA GLN A 93 -14.68 -11.40 5.75
C GLN A 93 -13.86 -11.45 7.04
N GLU A 94 -14.00 -10.46 7.94
CA GLU A 94 -13.22 -10.34 9.18
C GLU A 94 -13.17 -11.65 9.98
N ALA A 95 -14.32 -12.29 10.24
CA ALA A 95 -14.37 -13.52 11.03
C ALA A 95 -13.54 -14.67 10.41
N ARG A 96 -13.56 -14.78 9.08
CA ARG A 96 -12.76 -15.77 8.35
C ARG A 96 -11.27 -15.44 8.44
N ILE A 97 -10.90 -14.17 8.28
CA ILE A 97 -9.51 -13.71 8.38
C ILE A 97 -8.98 -13.92 9.81
N ALA A 98 -9.78 -13.61 10.82
CA ALA A 98 -9.44 -13.84 12.23
C ALA A 98 -9.19 -15.32 12.53
N SER A 99 -10.01 -16.23 11.99
CA SER A 99 -9.78 -17.68 12.11
C SER A 99 -8.49 -18.12 11.42
N LEU A 100 -8.19 -17.58 10.23
CA LEU A 100 -6.92 -17.87 9.56
C LEU A 100 -5.72 -17.35 10.38
N ALA A 101 -5.82 -16.16 10.97
CA ALA A 101 -4.77 -15.56 11.77
C ALA A 101 -4.38 -16.41 13.00
N GLN A 102 -5.32 -17.17 13.58
CA GLN A 102 -5.01 -18.10 14.67
C GLN A 102 -3.99 -19.17 14.28
N ASN A 103 -3.98 -19.60 13.01
CA ASN A 103 -2.99 -20.56 12.52
C ASN A 103 -1.58 -19.95 12.44
N PHE A 104 -1.49 -18.62 12.33
CA PHE A 104 -0.24 -17.87 12.17
C PHE A 104 0.31 -17.40 13.52
N ALA A 105 -0.54 -17.24 14.53
CA ALA A 105 -0.21 -16.66 15.83
C ALA A 105 0.87 -17.41 16.63
N LYS A 106 1.13 -18.68 16.29
CA LYS A 106 2.17 -19.50 16.93
C LYS A 106 3.59 -19.26 16.39
N TYR A 107 3.72 -18.61 15.24
CA TYR A 107 5.01 -18.41 14.57
C TYR A 107 5.60 -17.05 14.91
N GLN A 108 6.94 -16.99 14.98
CA GLN A 108 7.68 -15.77 15.31
C GLN A 108 8.13 -14.99 14.07
N ASN A 109 8.16 -15.66 12.91
CA ASN A 109 8.58 -15.09 11.64
C ASN A 109 7.44 -15.20 10.61
N ALA A 110 7.32 -14.23 9.72
CA ALA A 110 6.39 -14.30 8.60
C ALA A 110 6.95 -13.57 7.38
N TYR A 111 6.71 -14.13 6.19
CA TYR A 111 7.07 -13.48 4.94
C TYR A 111 5.86 -12.98 4.18
N PHE A 112 6.03 -11.83 3.53
CA PHE A 112 5.06 -11.28 2.60
C PHE A 112 5.69 -11.22 1.21
N VAL A 113 5.01 -11.76 0.20
CA VAL A 113 5.54 -11.79 -1.16
C VAL A 113 4.59 -11.07 -2.10
N GLY A 114 5.15 -10.24 -2.96
CA GLY A 114 4.39 -9.57 -4.01
C GLY A 114 5.25 -9.28 -5.23
N ARG A 115 4.61 -9.10 -6.37
CA ARG A 115 5.27 -8.75 -7.64
C ARG A 115 4.82 -7.37 -8.12
N ALA A 116 5.77 -6.58 -8.63
CA ALA A 116 5.50 -5.23 -9.14
C ALA A 116 4.72 -4.40 -8.10
N ALA A 117 3.56 -3.84 -8.46
CA ALA A 117 2.73 -3.05 -7.54
C ALA A 117 2.33 -3.82 -6.27
N SER A 118 2.14 -5.14 -6.37
CA SER A 118 1.80 -6.00 -5.23
C SER A 118 2.94 -6.13 -4.22
N TYR A 119 4.19 -5.86 -4.60
CA TYR A 119 5.30 -5.82 -3.66
C TYR A 119 5.15 -4.66 -2.67
N ALA A 120 4.69 -3.49 -3.12
CA ALA A 120 4.40 -2.37 -2.21
C ALA A 120 3.30 -2.72 -1.21
N ILE A 121 2.30 -3.50 -1.61
CA ILE A 121 1.25 -4.01 -0.73
C ILE A 121 1.79 -5.06 0.25
N ALA A 122 2.68 -5.95 -0.21
CA ALA A 122 3.36 -6.92 0.65
C ALA A 122 4.22 -6.22 1.72
N MET A 123 4.96 -5.16 1.35
CA MET A 123 5.72 -4.33 2.29
C MET A 123 4.84 -3.70 3.36
N GLU A 124 3.70 -3.13 2.97
CA GLU A 124 2.74 -2.57 3.93
C GLU A 124 2.20 -3.67 4.86
N GLY A 125 1.81 -4.82 4.32
CA GLY A 125 1.33 -5.96 5.12
C GLY A 125 2.34 -6.43 6.17
N ALA A 126 3.60 -6.62 5.77
CA ALA A 126 4.69 -6.95 6.70
C ALA A 126 4.92 -5.85 7.75
N LEU A 127 4.83 -4.58 7.36
CA LEU A 127 4.94 -3.46 8.29
C LEU A 127 3.80 -3.48 9.32
N LYS A 128 2.55 -3.64 8.89
CA LYS A 128 1.39 -3.71 9.80
C LYS A 128 1.55 -4.84 10.80
N LEU A 129 1.97 -6.03 10.34
CA LEU A 129 2.17 -7.17 11.22
C LEU A 129 3.25 -6.88 12.28
N LYS A 130 4.40 -6.32 11.88
CA LYS A 130 5.45 -5.89 12.81
C LYS A 130 4.94 -4.91 13.87
N GLU A 131 4.20 -3.88 13.44
CA GLU A 131 3.74 -2.81 14.33
C GLU A 131 2.73 -3.28 15.38
N VAL A 132 1.83 -4.21 15.03
CA VAL A 132 0.77 -4.67 15.96
C VAL A 132 1.14 -5.89 16.78
N SER A 133 1.97 -6.78 16.23
CA SER A 133 2.23 -8.10 16.82
C SER A 133 3.65 -8.28 17.36
N TYR A 134 4.57 -7.38 17.00
CA TYR A 134 6.01 -7.47 17.30
C TYR A 134 6.71 -8.70 16.71
N LEU A 135 6.01 -9.48 15.87
CA LEU A 135 6.60 -10.58 15.11
C LEU A 135 7.59 -10.07 14.08
N HIS A 136 8.59 -10.88 13.75
CA HIS A 136 9.49 -10.57 12.66
C HIS A 136 8.78 -10.81 11.33
N ALA A 137 8.36 -9.73 10.66
CA ALA A 137 7.79 -9.81 9.33
C ALA A 137 8.59 -9.03 8.29
N GLU A 138 8.85 -9.68 7.16
CA GLU A 138 9.61 -9.12 6.06
C GLU A 138 8.89 -9.34 4.73
N ALA A 139 9.05 -8.39 3.81
CA ALA A 139 8.47 -8.49 2.48
C ALA A 139 9.56 -8.68 1.43
N TYR A 140 9.32 -9.59 0.50
CA TYR A 140 10.21 -9.87 -0.61
C TYR A 140 9.53 -9.67 -1.96
N PRO A 141 10.22 -9.07 -2.95
CA PRO A 141 9.75 -9.09 -4.32
C PRO A 141 9.82 -10.51 -4.86
N ALA A 142 8.73 -10.98 -5.46
CA ALA A 142 8.61 -12.36 -5.95
C ALA A 142 9.72 -12.76 -6.94
N SER A 143 10.27 -11.81 -7.70
CA SER A 143 11.39 -12.07 -8.61
C SER A 143 12.70 -12.43 -7.91
N GLU A 144 12.88 -12.02 -6.66
CA GLU A 144 14.15 -12.17 -5.94
C GLU A 144 14.18 -13.38 -5.00
N LEU A 145 13.08 -14.14 -4.88
CA LEU A 145 13.03 -15.27 -3.95
C LEU A 145 14.15 -16.28 -4.18
N LYS A 146 14.49 -16.56 -5.45
CA LYS A 146 15.54 -17.51 -5.83
C LYS A 146 16.96 -17.03 -5.51
N HIS A 147 17.14 -15.77 -5.14
CA HIS A 147 18.44 -15.17 -4.88
C HIS A 147 18.83 -15.16 -3.39
N GLY A 148 18.17 -16.00 -2.57
CA GLY A 148 18.47 -16.15 -1.14
C GLY A 148 17.24 -16.38 -0.27
N PRO A 149 16.18 -15.55 -0.37
CA PRO A 149 15.03 -15.60 0.54
C PRO A 149 14.30 -16.95 0.57
N LEU A 150 14.32 -17.71 -0.53
CA LEU A 150 13.75 -19.05 -0.58
C LEU A 150 14.37 -20.01 0.45
N ALA A 151 15.64 -19.82 0.81
CA ALA A 151 16.31 -20.64 1.82
C ALA A 151 15.78 -20.39 3.24
N LEU A 152 15.06 -19.28 3.45
CA LEU A 152 14.45 -18.93 4.74
C LEU A 152 12.98 -19.36 4.83
N ILE A 153 12.40 -19.87 3.73
CA ILE A 153 11.03 -20.36 3.73
C ILE A 153 11.01 -21.80 4.21
N ASP A 154 10.41 -22.02 5.37
CA ASP A 154 10.25 -23.32 6.00
C ASP A 154 8.83 -23.48 6.60
N PRO A 155 8.48 -24.67 7.14
CA PRO A 155 7.18 -24.88 7.78
C PRO A 155 6.92 -24.02 9.04
N GLU A 156 7.94 -23.35 9.58
CA GLU A 156 7.86 -22.46 10.74
C GLU A 156 7.73 -20.98 10.36
N THR A 157 7.81 -20.67 9.07
CA THR A 157 7.81 -19.31 8.55
C THR A 157 6.63 -19.12 7.57
N PRO A 158 5.42 -18.90 8.09
CA PRO A 158 4.25 -18.69 7.25
C PRO A 158 4.45 -17.55 6.25
N THR A 159 4.02 -17.79 5.01
CA THR A 159 4.19 -16.84 3.91
C THR A 159 2.83 -16.39 3.36
N VAL A 160 2.62 -15.08 3.28
CA VAL A 160 1.43 -14.43 2.68
C VAL A 160 1.80 -13.90 1.30
N ILE A 161 1.08 -14.31 0.27
CA ILE A 161 1.35 -13.90 -1.12
C ILE A 161 0.22 -12.99 -1.62
N VAL A 162 0.57 -11.79 -2.09
CA VAL A 162 -0.36 -10.84 -2.72
C VAL A 162 -0.36 -11.08 -4.23
N MET A 163 -1.42 -11.72 -4.71
CA MET A 163 -1.53 -12.17 -6.11
C MET A 163 -2.87 -11.74 -6.73
N PRO A 164 -2.97 -10.51 -7.27
CA PRO A 164 -4.14 -10.07 -8.01
C PRO A 164 -4.27 -10.85 -9.33
N ARG A 165 -5.49 -10.95 -9.87
CA ARG A 165 -5.76 -11.50 -11.21
C ARG A 165 -5.43 -10.46 -12.29
N ASP A 166 -4.16 -10.23 -12.52
CA ASP A 166 -3.63 -9.33 -13.53
C ASP A 166 -2.78 -10.07 -14.58
N ASP A 167 -2.14 -9.34 -15.48
CA ASP A 167 -1.26 -9.89 -16.53
C ASP A 167 -0.03 -10.65 -15.97
N LEU A 168 0.26 -10.50 -14.68
CA LEU A 168 1.35 -11.17 -13.98
C LEU A 168 0.89 -12.38 -13.17
N PHE A 169 -0.41 -12.70 -13.15
CA PHE A 169 -0.96 -13.81 -12.37
C PHE A 169 -0.29 -15.15 -12.67
N SER A 170 -0.09 -15.48 -13.95
CA SER A 170 0.60 -16.73 -14.35
C SER A 170 2.03 -16.79 -13.82
N LYS A 171 2.75 -15.67 -13.86
CA LYS A 171 4.11 -15.56 -13.31
C LYS A 171 4.13 -15.65 -11.80
N ASN A 172 3.13 -15.09 -11.11
CA ASN A 172 3.00 -15.19 -9.66
C ASN A 172 2.74 -16.65 -9.21
N ILE A 173 1.92 -17.41 -9.94
CA ILE A 173 1.70 -18.84 -9.67
C ILE A 173 2.97 -19.67 -9.89
N SER A 174 3.73 -19.36 -10.95
CA SER A 174 4.94 -20.12 -11.30
C SER A 174 6.18 -19.76 -10.49
N THR A 175 6.09 -18.79 -9.58
CA THR A 175 7.20 -18.36 -8.73
C THR A 175 7.38 -19.35 -7.59
#